data_AF-A0A7W6T8A9-F1
#
_entry.id   AF-A0A7W6T8A9-F1
#
_cell.length_a   1.000
_cell.length_b   1.000
_cell.length_c   1.000
_cell.angle_alpha   90.00
_cell.angle_beta   90.00
_cell.angle_gamma   90.00
#
_symmetry.space_group_name_H-M   'P 1'
#
loop_
_entity.id
_entity.type
_entity.pdbx_description
1 polymer ?
#
loop_
_entity_poly.entity_id
_entity_poly.type
_entity_poly.pdbx_seq_one_letter_code
_entity_poly.pdbx_strand_id
1 'polypeptide(L)'
;MTTFAASRPYADPVAAARQLIQLAASVEPVQDGRIHTEKINAPFLFTLKGSASEYRAGLEYALRKGWLELHESGTYVRLLTTVEMLAAR
;
A
#
# COMPACT_ATOMS: atom_id res chain seq x y z
N MET A 1 -31.62 -5.65 17.18
CA MET A 1 -31.13 -5.34 15.81
C MET A 1 -29.64 -5.54 15.81
N THR A 2 -29.16 -6.64 15.24
CA THR A 2 -27.72 -6.92 15.09
C THR A 2 -27.18 -6.06 13.95
N THR A 3 -26.43 -5.02 14.29
CA THR A 3 -25.70 -4.22 13.32
C THR A 3 -24.61 -5.10 12.70
N PHE A 4 -24.71 -5.40 11.41
CA PHE A 4 -23.58 -5.95 10.65
C PHE A 4 -22.49 -4.86 10.58
N ALA A 5 -21.30 -5.16 11.09
CA ALA A 5 -20.16 -4.27 10.93
C ALA A 5 -19.93 -4.03 9.44
N ALA A 6 -19.76 -2.77 9.03
CA ALA A 6 -19.43 -2.43 7.65
C ALA A 6 -18.20 -3.22 7.20
N SER A 7 -18.25 -3.78 5.98
CA SER A 7 -17.12 -4.53 5.41
C SER A 7 -15.86 -3.67 5.45
N ARG A 8 -14.79 -4.17 6.08
CA ARG A 8 -13.51 -3.47 6.13
C ARG A 8 -12.88 -3.48 4.73
N PRO A 9 -12.68 -2.32 4.09
CA PRO A 9 -12.27 -2.26 2.68
C PRO A 9 -10.88 -2.88 2.44
N TYR A 10 -10.04 -2.97 3.47
CA TYR A 10 -8.67 -3.46 3.37
C TYR A 10 -8.45 -4.83 4.03
N ALA A 11 -9.52 -5.52 4.43
CA ALA A 11 -9.42 -6.89 4.94
C ALA A 11 -8.95 -7.88 3.86
N ASP A 12 -9.19 -7.57 2.58
CA ASP A 12 -8.57 -8.25 1.44
C ASP A 12 -7.15 -7.69 1.22
N PRO A 13 -6.09 -8.52 1.33
CA PRO A 13 -4.72 -8.10 1.08
C PRO A 13 -4.50 -7.51 -0.32
N VAL A 14 -5.27 -7.94 -1.33
CA VAL A 14 -5.16 -7.39 -2.69
C VAL A 14 -5.69 -5.97 -2.74
N ALA A 15 -6.84 -5.71 -2.11
CA ALA A 15 -7.41 -4.37 -1.99
C ALA A 15 -6.47 -3.45 -1.20
N ALA A 16 -5.91 -3.93 -0.09
CA ALA A 16 -4.91 -3.20 0.68
C ALA A 16 -3.67 -2.87 -0.18
N ALA A 17 -3.11 -3.87 -0.89
CA ALA A 17 -1.93 -3.69 -1.74
C ALA A 17 -2.18 -2.64 -2.84
N ARG A 18 -3.30 -2.72 -3.55
CA ARG A 18 -3.67 -1.74 -4.59
C ARG A 18 -3.75 -0.32 -4.02
N GLN A 19 -4.31 -0.16 -2.82
CA GLN A 19 -4.36 1.14 -2.17
C GLN A 19 -2.96 1.66 -1.81
N LEU A 20 -2.05 0.80 -1.34
CA LEU A 20 -0.67 1.19 -1.07
C LEU A 20 0.06 1.65 -2.34
N ILE A 21 -0.20 1.00 -3.48
CA ILE A 21 0.35 1.41 -4.77
C ILE A 21 -0.19 2.77 -5.20
N GLN A 22 -1.49 3.02 -5.04
CA GLN A 22 -2.08 4.32 -5.33
C GLN A 22 -1.48 5.43 -4.47
N LEU A 23 -1.28 5.17 -3.17
CA LEU A 23 -0.61 6.10 -2.26
C LEU A 23 0.84 6.33 -2.70
N ALA A 24 1.59 5.27 -2.99
CA ALA A 24 2.98 5.38 -3.47
C ALA A 24 3.08 6.20 -4.77
N ALA A 25 2.19 5.96 -5.74
CA ALA A 25 2.16 6.66 -7.01
C ALA A 25 1.79 8.15 -6.88
N SER A 26 1.16 8.56 -5.76
CA SER A 26 0.86 9.97 -5.46
C SER A 26 1.99 10.73 -4.80
N VAL A 27 3.08 10.05 -4.43
CA VAL A 27 4.23 10.63 -3.75
C VAL A 27 5.34 10.88 -4.76
N GLU A 28 5.82 12.12 -4.85
CA GLU A 28 7.03 12.43 -5.59
C GLU A 28 8.23 11.68 -4.97
N PRO A 29 8.88 10.75 -5.69
CA PRO A 29 10.00 10.02 -5.15
C PRO A 29 11.21 10.93 -4.95
N VAL A 30 12.00 10.64 -3.92
CA VAL A 30 13.33 11.24 -3.77
C VAL A 30 14.35 10.43 -4.60
N GLN A 31 15.48 11.06 -4.90
CA GLN A 31 16.67 10.44 -5.53
C GLN A 31 16.37 9.25 -6.46
N ASP A 32 16.97 8.08 -6.22
CA ASP A 32 16.82 6.87 -7.03
C ASP A 32 15.40 6.27 -6.94
N GLY A 33 14.32 7.05 -7.11
CA GLY A 33 12.95 6.51 -7.09
C GLY A 33 12.47 6.06 -5.70
N ARG A 34 13.18 6.41 -4.63
CA ARG A 34 12.83 6.03 -3.25
C ARG A 34 11.63 6.84 -2.75
N ILE A 35 10.75 6.17 -2.04
CA ILE A 35 9.60 6.77 -1.35
C ILE A 35 9.73 6.41 0.12
N HIS A 36 9.69 7.41 1.00
CA HIS A 36 9.67 7.15 2.44
C HIS A 36 8.42 6.34 2.81
N THR A 37 8.59 5.21 3.48
CA THR A 37 7.50 4.30 3.89
C THR A 37 6.40 5.03 4.68
N GLU A 38 6.77 6.05 5.45
CA GLU A 38 5.83 6.88 6.21
C GLU A 38 4.78 7.57 5.32
N LYS A 39 5.18 8.01 4.12
CA LYS A 39 4.29 8.70 3.17
C LYS A 39 3.17 7.80 2.65
N ILE A 40 3.28 6.49 2.87
CA ILE A 40 2.26 5.49 2.50
C ILE A 40 1.58 4.96 3.76
N ASN A 41 2.33 4.63 4.82
CA ASN A 41 1.76 4.05 6.03
C ASN A 41 0.85 5.03 6.79
N ALA A 42 1.21 6.31 6.86
CA ALA A 42 0.47 7.31 7.63
C ALA A 42 -0.90 7.59 7.01
N PRO A 43 -1.02 7.91 5.69
CA PRO A 43 -2.33 8.08 5.09
C PRO A 43 -3.17 6.78 5.12
N PHE A 44 -2.55 5.61 4.98
CA PHE A 44 -3.29 4.34 5.07
C PHE A 44 -3.93 4.14 6.46
N LEU A 45 -3.16 4.37 7.53
CA LEU A 45 -3.63 4.16 8.90
C LEU A 45 -4.55 5.28 9.39
N PHE A 46 -4.17 6.53 9.15
CA PHE A 46 -4.81 7.67 9.81
C PHE A 46 -5.86 8.37 8.95
N THR A 47 -5.72 8.36 7.62
CA THR A 47 -6.70 8.96 6.70
C THR A 47 -7.71 7.93 6.22
N LEU A 48 -7.23 6.79 5.71
CA LEU A 48 -8.07 5.72 5.17
C LEU A 48 -8.62 4.77 6.25
N LYS A 49 -8.19 4.95 7.50
CA LYS A 49 -8.62 4.16 8.67
C LYS A 49 -8.38 2.65 8.50
N GLY A 50 -7.38 2.28 7.71
CA GLY A 50 -6.86 0.92 7.68
C GLY A 50 -6.14 0.58 8.99
N SER A 51 -5.98 -0.71 9.26
CA SER A 51 -5.26 -1.21 10.43
C SER A 51 -3.82 -1.58 10.10
N ALA A 52 -2.96 -1.68 11.13
CA ALA A 52 -1.58 -2.12 10.97
C ALA A 52 -1.46 -3.53 10.36
N SER A 53 -2.39 -4.44 10.69
CA SER A 53 -2.44 -5.78 10.11
C SER A 53 -2.79 -5.75 8.62
N GLU A 54 -3.73 -4.90 8.21
CA GLU A 54 -4.12 -4.75 6.80
C GLU A 54 -3.01 -4.08 5.98
N TYR A 55 -2.36 -3.07 6.54
CA TYR A 55 -1.17 -2.45 5.94
C TYR A 55 -0.10 -3.51 5.69
N ARG A 56 0.23 -4.32 6.70
CA ARG A 56 1.26 -5.36 6.57
C ARG A 56 0.87 -6.42 5.55
N ALA A 57 -0.38 -6.89 5.55
CA ALA A 57 -0.86 -7.86 4.57
C ALA A 57 -0.81 -7.32 3.14
N GLY A 58 -1.20 -6.06 2.93
CA GLY A 58 -1.10 -5.38 1.64
C GLY A 58 0.34 -5.18 1.18
N LEU A 59 1.24 -4.77 2.09
CA LEU A 59 2.65 -4.58 1.77
C LEU A 59 3.30 -5.92 1.38
N GLU A 60 3.11 -6.97 2.18
CA GLU A 60 3.63 -8.31 1.86
C GLU A 60 3.11 -8.81 0.50
N TYR A 61 1.83 -8.57 0.18
CA TYR A 61 1.27 -8.95 -1.11
C TYR A 61 1.94 -8.18 -2.27
N ALA A 62 2.08 -6.85 -2.14
CA ALA A 62 2.72 -6.00 -3.14
C ALA A 62 4.18 -6.39 -3.40
N LEU A 63 4.95 -6.71 -2.34
CA LEU A 63 6.33 -7.21 -2.46
C LEU A 63 6.39 -8.55 -3.20
N ARG A 64 5.53 -9.52 -2.85
CA ARG A 64 5.49 -10.83 -3.52
C ARG A 64 5.10 -10.74 -5.00
N LYS A 65 4.32 -9.73 -5.37
CA LYS A 65 3.93 -9.47 -6.77
C LYS A 65 4.95 -8.64 -7.55
N GLY A 66 6.01 -8.14 -6.89
CA GLY A 66 6.97 -7.23 -7.52
C GLY A 66 6.33 -5.90 -7.90
N TRP A 67 5.34 -5.43 -7.14
CA TRP A 67 4.72 -4.11 -7.34
C TRP A 67 5.46 -3.03 -6.55
N LEU A 68 5.98 -3.41 -5.38
CA LEU A 68 6.91 -2.61 -4.59
C LEU A 68 8.19 -3.39 -4.36
N GLU A 69 9.27 -2.64 -4.16
CA GLU A 69 10.49 -3.11 -3.53
C GLU A 69 10.61 -2.44 -2.15
N LEU A 70 11.02 -3.18 -1.12
CA LEU A 70 11.33 -2.62 0.20
C LEU A 70 12.85 -2.56 0.34
N HIS A 71 13.37 -1.37 0.62
CA HIS A 71 14.78 -1.19 0.94
C HIS A 71 15.12 -1.91 2.26
N GLU A 72 16.33 -2.46 2.39
CA GLU A 72 16.75 -3.25 3.56
C GLU A 72 16.58 -2.53 4.91
N SER A 73 16.67 -1.20 4.90
CA SER A 73 16.47 -0.38 6.10
C SER A 73 15.02 -0.29 6.57
N GLY A 74 14.06 -0.72 5.75
CA GLY A 74 12.61 -0.54 5.96
C GLY A 74 12.10 0.89 5.79
N THR A 75 13.01 1.87 5.65
CA THR A 75 12.69 3.31 5.57
C THR A 75 12.09 3.70 4.22
N TYR A 76 12.42 2.97 3.17
CA TYR A 76 12.06 3.30 1.80
C TYR A 76 11.40 2.13 1.09
N VAL A 77 10.47 2.46 0.20
CA VAL A 77 10.00 1.57 -0.85
C VAL A 77 10.28 2.19 -2.22
N ARG A 78 10.29 1.37 -3.27
CA ARG A 78 10.25 1.82 -4.66
C ARG A 78 9.07 1.21 -5.38
N LEU A 79 8.45 2.00 -6.26
CA LEU A 79 7.39 1.52 -7.13
C LEU A 79 8.01 0.79 -8.34
N LEU A 80 7.61 -0.46 -8.55
CA LEU A 80 8.12 -1.32 -9.63
C LEU A 80 7.11 -1.49 -10.78
N THR A 81 5.84 -1.12 -10.57
CA THR A 81 4.76 -1.19 -11.57
C THR A 81 3.98 0.12 -11.59
N THR A 82 3.41 0.50 -12.74
CA THR A 82 2.49 1.65 -12.77
C THR A 82 1.08 1.25 -12.31
N VAL A 83 0.29 2.23 -11.89
CA VAL A 83 -1.12 2.01 -11.51
C VAL A 83 -1.95 1.57 -12.73
N GLU A 84 -1.66 2.08 -13.93
CA GLU A 84 -2.37 1.66 -15.14
C GLU A 84 -2.15 0.17 -15.42
N MET A 85 -0.93 -0.34 -15.19
CA MET A 85 -0.62 -1.75 -15.36
C MET A 85 -1.41 -2.68 -14.41
N LEU A 86 -1.84 -2.16 -13.25
CA LEU A 86 -2.67 -2.91 -12.29
C LEU A 86 -4.16 -2.91 -12.66
N ALA A 87 -4.61 -1.93 -13.45
CA ALA A 87 -5.99 -1.84 -13.92
C ALA A 87 -6.25 -2.68 -15.19
N ALA A 88 -5.19 -3.05 -15.92
CA ALA A 88 -5.28 -3.74 -17.21
C ALA A 88 -5.42 -5.28 -17.13
N ARG A 89 -5.87 -5.85 -16.01
CA ARG A 89 -5.96 -7.31 -15.81
C ARG A 89 -7.25 -7.75 -15.13
#